data_AF-A0A7S2M2H0-F1
#
_entry.id   AF-A0A7S2M2H0-F1
#
_cell.length_a   1.000
_cell.length_b   1.000
_cell.length_c   1.000
_cell.angle_alpha   90.00
_cell.angle_beta   90.00
_cell.angle_gamma   90.00
#
_symmetry.space_group_name_H-M   'P 1'
#
loop_
_entity.id
_entity.type
_entity.pdbx_description
1 polymer ?
#
loop_
_entity_poly.entity_id
_entity_poly.type
_entity_poly.pdbx_seq_one_letter_code
_entity_poly.pdbx_strand_id
1 'polypeptide(L)'
;KNDIVYDCGQVEGGLWQATVTLNCCGDFAFNGELAESEKAALHAAAEQALAAKHMWLPRLQKVQQQKDEPKPPPVVPASSGVIAPAWAAARTEPPRPAAKAKAVPTPRAQAPRPQ
;
A
#
# COMPACT_ATOMS: atom_id res chain seq x y z
N LYS A 1 -5.03 -14.99 -14.45
CA LYS A 1 -5.77 -13.72 -14.66
C LYS A 1 -5.32 -12.62 -13.70
N ASN A 2 -4.71 -12.93 -12.54
CA ASN A 2 -4.00 -11.94 -11.70
C ASN A 2 -2.49 -12.03 -11.93
N ASP A 3 -2.10 -11.91 -13.18
CA ASP A 3 -0.73 -12.01 -13.65
C ASP A 3 0.03 -10.69 -13.40
N ILE A 4 -0.72 -9.57 -13.46
CA ILE A 4 -0.27 -8.22 -13.18
C ILE A 4 -1.32 -7.57 -12.27
N VAL A 5 -0.89 -6.98 -11.15
CA VAL A 5 -1.75 -6.24 -10.22
C VAL A 5 -1.26 -4.81 -10.14
N TYR A 6 -2.16 -3.86 -10.34
CA TYR A 6 -1.88 -2.44 -10.14
C TYR A 6 -2.54 -1.99 -8.85
N ASP A 7 -1.75 -1.32 -8.01
CA ASP A 7 -2.21 -0.67 -6.79
C ASP A 7 -1.90 0.81 -6.89
N CYS A 8 -2.84 1.68 -6.56
CA CYS A 8 -2.65 3.13 -6.58
C CYS A 8 -3.12 3.72 -5.25
N GLY A 9 -2.25 4.52 -4.65
CA GLY A 9 -2.51 5.22 -3.39
C GLY A 9 -2.27 6.72 -3.56
N GLN A 10 -3.14 7.52 -2.98
CA GLN A 10 -2.89 8.95 -2.84
C GLN A 10 -1.98 9.17 -1.62
N VAL A 11 -0.85 9.82 -1.85
CA VAL A 11 0.18 10.10 -0.85
C VAL A 11 0.01 11.53 -0.33
N GLU A 12 0.57 11.80 0.83
CA GLU A 12 0.51 13.12 1.46
C GLU A 12 1.06 14.21 0.52
N GLY A 13 0.34 15.32 0.37
CA GLY A 13 0.65 16.36 -0.62
C GLY A 13 -0.19 16.32 -1.91
N GLY A 14 -1.19 15.44 -2.00
CA GLY A 14 -2.13 15.38 -3.12
C GLY A 14 -1.57 14.68 -4.37
N LEU A 15 -0.38 14.08 -4.25
CA LEU A 15 0.26 13.28 -5.28
C LEU A 15 -0.25 11.84 -5.22
N TRP A 16 -0.19 11.16 -6.34
CA TRP A 16 -0.56 9.77 -6.53
C TRP A 16 0.71 8.95 -6.74
N GLN A 17 0.80 7.82 -6.06
CA GLN A 17 1.83 6.82 -6.30
C GLN A 17 1.13 5.52 -6.69
N ALA A 18 1.67 4.85 -7.71
CA ALA A 18 1.20 3.53 -8.08
C ALA A 18 2.32 2.50 -7.96
N THR A 19 1.93 1.26 -7.70
CA THR A 19 2.80 0.10 -7.60
C THR A 19 2.25 -0.97 -8.54
N VAL A 20 3.11 -1.51 -9.42
CA VAL A 20 2.74 -2.64 -10.26
C VAL A 20 3.42 -3.90 -9.74
N THR A 21 2.65 -4.96 -9.54
CA THR A 21 3.12 -6.26 -9.05
C THR A 21 3.00 -7.31 -10.14
N LEU A 22 4.11 -7.91 -10.52
CA LEU A 22 4.22 -8.96 -11.54
C LEU A 22 4.28 -10.34 -10.87
N ASN A 23 3.11 -10.95 -10.66
CA ASN A 23 2.99 -12.26 -10.02
C ASN A 23 3.55 -13.38 -10.91
N CYS A 24 3.55 -13.22 -12.23
CA CYS A 24 4.09 -14.21 -13.17
C CYS A 24 5.58 -14.45 -13.04
N CYS A 25 6.32 -13.48 -12.48
CA CYS A 25 7.78 -13.48 -12.51
C CYS A 25 8.41 -13.76 -11.15
N GLY A 26 7.61 -14.11 -10.14
CA GLY A 26 8.05 -14.21 -8.73
C GLY A 26 7.70 -12.95 -7.93
N ASP A 27 6.47 -12.45 -8.12
CA ASP A 27 5.85 -11.40 -7.31
C ASP A 27 6.69 -10.10 -7.19
N PHE A 28 7.28 -9.66 -8.31
CA PHE A 28 8.07 -8.44 -8.33
C PHE A 28 7.17 -7.20 -8.28
N ALA A 29 7.34 -6.38 -7.25
CA ALA A 29 6.67 -5.09 -7.13
C ALA A 29 7.59 -3.94 -7.57
N PHE A 30 7.07 -3.05 -8.41
CA PHE A 30 7.75 -1.85 -8.88
C PHE A 30 6.90 -0.62 -8.57
N ASN A 31 7.47 0.28 -7.78
CA ASN A 31 6.83 1.54 -7.44
C ASN A 31 7.16 2.59 -8.51
N GLY A 32 6.11 3.19 -9.06
CA GLY A 32 6.21 4.33 -9.96
C GLY A 32 6.54 5.63 -9.22
N GLU A 33 6.92 6.61 -10.02
CA GLU A 33 7.12 7.98 -9.54
C GLU A 33 5.80 8.62 -9.07
N LEU A 34 5.92 9.59 -8.17
CA LEU A 34 4.80 10.39 -7.66
C LEU A 34 4.30 11.33 -8.77
N ALA A 35 3.00 11.28 -9.06
CA ALA A 35 2.39 12.09 -10.10
C ALA A 35 1.12 12.80 -9.60
N GLU A 36 0.69 13.85 -10.28
CA GLU A 36 -0.51 14.60 -9.90
C GLU A 36 -1.83 13.86 -10.22
N SER A 37 -1.75 12.76 -10.98
CA SER A 37 -2.92 11.98 -11.41
C SER A 37 -2.64 10.48 -11.34
N GLU A 38 -3.67 9.71 -10.97
CA GLU A 38 -3.62 8.25 -10.87
C GLU A 38 -3.10 7.60 -12.16
N LYS A 39 -3.58 8.05 -13.32
CA LYS A 39 -3.14 7.51 -14.62
C LYS A 39 -1.65 7.73 -14.88
N ALA A 40 -1.12 8.88 -14.48
CA ALA A 40 0.29 9.20 -14.64
C ALA A 40 1.15 8.35 -13.69
N ALA A 41 0.70 8.17 -12.44
CA ALA A 41 1.37 7.32 -11.46
C ALA A 41 1.41 5.84 -11.95
N LEU A 42 0.30 5.33 -12.47
CA LEU A 42 0.21 3.98 -13.04
C LEU A 42 1.14 3.81 -14.24
N HIS A 43 1.21 4.80 -15.12
CA HIS A 43 2.12 4.79 -16.26
C HIS A 43 3.58 4.74 -15.80
N ALA A 44 3.95 5.59 -14.83
CA ALA A 44 5.29 5.61 -14.26
C ALA A 44 5.66 4.25 -13.63
N ALA A 45 4.74 3.60 -12.91
CA ALA A 45 4.96 2.26 -12.36
C ALA A 45 5.18 1.20 -13.45
N ALA A 46 4.41 1.27 -14.54
CA ALA A 46 4.59 0.39 -15.69
C ALA A 46 5.92 0.63 -16.40
N GLU A 47 6.36 1.89 -16.54
CA GLU A 47 7.66 2.24 -17.10
C GLU A 47 8.81 1.71 -16.24
N GLN A 48 8.71 1.79 -14.92
CA GLN A 48 9.69 1.19 -14.01
C GLN A 48 9.78 -0.33 -14.19
N ALA A 49 8.64 -1.01 -14.30
CA ALA A 49 8.62 -2.44 -14.60
C ALA A 49 9.24 -2.76 -15.98
N LEU A 50 8.97 -1.96 -17.00
CA LEU A 50 9.55 -2.13 -18.33
C LEU A 50 11.05 -1.83 -18.38
N ALA A 51 11.54 -0.85 -17.62
CA ALA A 51 12.97 -0.59 -17.47
C ALA A 51 13.68 -1.77 -16.79
N ALA A 52 13.02 -2.36 -15.79
CA ALA A 52 13.44 -3.56 -15.09
C ALA A 52 13.23 -4.87 -15.88
N LYS A 53 12.85 -4.80 -17.17
CA LYS A 53 12.49 -5.97 -18.00
C LYS A 53 13.51 -7.09 -17.95
N HIS A 54 14.79 -6.76 -18.02
CA HIS A 54 15.89 -7.73 -17.99
C HIS A 54 15.96 -8.56 -16.70
N MET A 55 15.44 -8.06 -15.57
CA MET A 55 15.46 -8.78 -14.28
C MET A 55 14.40 -9.88 -14.22
N TRP A 56 13.20 -9.61 -14.74
CA TRP A 56 12.07 -10.53 -14.64
C TRP A 56 11.83 -11.39 -15.88
N LEU A 57 12.26 -10.95 -17.08
CA LEU A 57 12.15 -11.75 -18.31
C LEU A 57 12.71 -13.19 -18.21
N PRO A 58 13.93 -13.42 -17.69
CA PRO A 58 14.48 -14.77 -17.64
C PRO A 58 13.72 -15.68 -16.67
N ARG A 59 12.96 -15.12 -15.71
CA ARG A 59 12.15 -15.90 -14.76
C ARG A 59 10.84 -16.37 -15.40
N LEU A 60 10.24 -15.57 -16.28
CA LEU A 60 9.05 -15.99 -17.05
C LEU A 60 9.28 -17.28 -17.84
N GLN A 61 10.49 -17.49 -18.35
CA GLN A 61 10.84 -18.70 -19.10
C GLN A 61 10.86 -19.97 -18.23
N LYS A 62 11.04 -19.83 -16.91
CA LYS A 62 11.14 -20.97 -15.97
C LYS A 62 9.82 -21.26 -15.24
N VAL A 63 9.02 -20.23 -14.95
CA VAL A 63 7.81 -20.34 -14.11
C VAL A 63 6.67 -21.16 -14.75
N GLN A 64 6.66 -21.36 -16.08
CA GLN A 64 5.68 -22.25 -16.73
C GLN A 64 5.72 -23.71 -16.24
N GLN A 65 6.78 -24.15 -15.55
CA GLN A 65 6.89 -25.53 -15.05
C GLN A 65 6.38 -25.75 -13.61
N GLN A 66 5.96 -24.71 -12.89
CA GLN A 66 5.57 -24.83 -11.46
C GLN A 66 4.07 -24.63 -11.19
N LYS A 67 3.22 -24.69 -12.21
CA LYS A 67 1.75 -24.58 -12.09
C LYS A 67 1.08 -25.85 -11.54
N ASP A 68 1.73 -26.57 -10.64
CA ASP A 68 1.18 -27.72 -9.93
C ASP A 68 1.91 -27.88 -8.58
N GLU A 69 1.87 -26.84 -7.73
CA GLU A 69 2.24 -27.00 -6.32
C GLU A 69 1.06 -26.57 -5.42
N PRO A 70 0.40 -27.53 -4.74
CA PRO A 70 -0.75 -27.23 -3.88
C PRO A 70 -0.26 -26.45 -2.66
N LYS A 71 -0.84 -25.26 -2.49
CA LYS A 71 -0.70 -24.44 -1.28
C LYS A 71 -0.91 -25.34 -0.05
N PRO A 72 0.05 -25.44 0.89
CA PRO A 72 -0.19 -26.16 2.14
C PRO A 72 -1.44 -25.56 2.80
N PRO A 73 -2.36 -26.39 3.32
CA PRO A 73 -3.61 -25.91 3.88
C PRO A 73 -3.33 -24.88 4.98
N PRO A 74 -4.20 -23.87 5.15
CA PRO A 74 -4.08 -22.92 6.25
C PRO A 74 -4.03 -23.74 7.54
N VAL A 75 -2.92 -23.63 8.27
CA VAL A 75 -2.83 -24.04 9.65
C VAL A 75 -3.87 -23.24 10.42
N VAL A 76 -5.07 -23.81 10.54
CA VAL A 76 -6.05 -23.36 11.51
C VAL A 76 -5.40 -23.54 12.89
N PRO A 77 -5.16 -22.48 13.68
CA PRO A 77 -4.80 -22.70 15.07
C PRO A 77 -6.00 -23.39 15.72
N ALA A 78 -5.76 -24.60 16.21
CA ALA A 78 -6.71 -25.40 16.97
C ALA A 78 -7.27 -24.57 18.13
N SER A 79 -8.46 -24.02 17.95
CA SER A 79 -9.31 -23.58 19.06
C SER A 79 -10.17 -24.77 19.47
N SER A 80 -9.72 -25.49 20.49
CA SER A 80 -10.49 -26.49 21.22
C SER A 80 -10.30 -26.29 22.73
N GLY A 81 -11.43 -26.16 23.43
CA GLY A 81 -11.58 -26.12 24.90
C GLY A 81 -11.56 -24.70 25.48
N VAL A 82 -12.67 -24.03 25.83
CA VAL A 82 -13.62 -24.30 26.94
C VAL A 82 -12.88 -24.68 28.23
N ILE A 83 -12.77 -23.79 29.24
CA ILE A 83 -13.58 -23.68 30.49
C ILE A 83 -13.33 -22.31 31.20
N ALA A 84 -14.37 -21.65 31.74
CA ALA A 84 -14.38 -20.43 32.60
C ALA A 84 -14.06 -20.77 34.09
N PRO A 85 -14.10 -19.88 35.14
CA PRO A 85 -14.60 -18.49 35.25
C PRO A 85 -13.88 -17.51 36.25
N ALA A 86 -14.51 -16.34 36.45
CA ALA A 86 -14.67 -15.53 37.68
C ALA A 86 -13.46 -14.81 38.31
N TRP A 87 -13.63 -13.48 38.53
CA TRP A 87 -12.72 -12.45 39.07
C TRP A 87 -11.91 -11.72 37.96
N ALA A 88 -11.74 -10.41 37.91
CA ALA A 88 -12.06 -9.36 38.85
C ALA A 88 -12.19 -8.01 38.12
N ALA A 89 -13.02 -7.15 38.71
CA ALA A 89 -12.93 -5.68 38.71
C ALA A 89 -12.94 -4.98 37.34
N ALA A 90 -14.07 -4.46 36.89
CA ALA A 90 -14.57 -3.14 37.30
C ALA A 90 -13.53 -2.02 37.11
N ARG A 91 -13.64 -1.28 36.02
CA ARG A 91 -13.48 0.18 35.98
C ARG A 91 -14.07 0.75 34.70
N THR A 92 -15.27 1.29 34.89
CA THR A 92 -15.90 2.38 34.14
C THR A 92 -14.92 3.47 33.73
N GLU A 93 -14.95 3.87 32.46
CA GLU A 93 -14.99 5.31 32.12
C GLU A 93 -15.67 5.55 30.76
N PRO A 94 -16.77 6.34 30.72
CA PRO A 94 -17.47 6.76 29.49
C PRO A 94 -16.84 8.05 28.88
N PRO A 95 -17.36 8.56 27.74
CA PRO A 95 -16.58 9.24 26.72
C PRO A 95 -16.39 10.74 26.99
N ARG A 96 -15.33 11.33 26.42
CA ARG A 96 -15.16 12.79 26.39
C ARG A 96 -15.40 13.35 24.98
N PRO A 97 -16.45 14.16 24.77
CA PRO A 97 -16.63 14.96 23.56
C PRO A 97 -15.92 16.31 23.66
N ALA A 98 -15.56 16.82 22.47
CA ALA A 98 -15.37 18.22 22.06
C ALA A 98 -14.44 19.15 22.89
N ALA A 99 -13.44 19.73 22.22
CA ALA A 99 -13.45 21.15 21.84
C ALA A 99 -12.03 21.73 21.62
N LYS A 100 -12.00 22.81 20.82
CA LYS A 100 -10.99 23.88 20.66
C LYS A 100 -9.95 23.63 19.56
N ALA A 101 -10.12 24.20 18.37
CA ALA A 101 -9.97 25.62 18.01
C ALA A 101 -8.56 26.19 18.29
N LYS A 102 -7.84 26.52 17.21
CA LYS A 102 -6.82 27.60 17.02
C LYS A 102 -6.46 27.54 15.51
N ALA A 103 -7.01 28.36 14.62
CA ALA A 103 -6.70 29.78 14.38
C ALA A 103 -5.21 30.09 14.10
N VAL A 104 -4.86 30.26 12.80
CA VAL A 104 -4.07 31.36 12.15
C VAL A 104 -2.57 31.48 12.58
N PRO A 105 -1.56 31.64 11.67
CA PRO A 105 -1.52 32.75 10.71
C PRO A 105 -0.97 32.51 9.29
N THR A 106 -1.56 33.29 8.39
CA THR A 106 -1.14 33.67 7.05
C THR A 106 0.29 34.23 7.01
N PRO A 107 1.21 33.68 6.22
CA PRO A 107 2.41 34.40 5.82
C PRO A 107 2.05 35.45 4.75
N ARG A 108 2.23 36.70 5.16
CA ARG A 108 2.10 37.97 4.44
C ARG A 108 2.89 37.96 3.12
N ALA A 109 2.19 38.33 2.05
CA ALA A 109 2.76 38.63 0.75
C ALA A 109 3.91 39.66 0.86
N GLN A 110 5.06 39.33 0.28
CA GLN A 110 6.17 40.25 0.06
C GLN A 110 6.23 40.57 -1.43
N ALA A 111 5.77 41.77 -1.76
CA ALA A 111 5.82 42.35 -3.10
C ALA A 111 7.21 43.01 -3.36
N PRO A 112 7.57 43.30 -4.62
CA PRO A 112 8.96 43.40 -5.10
C PRO A 112 9.63 44.76 -4.83
N ARG A 113 10.97 44.74 -4.71
CA ARG A 113 11.80 45.94 -4.70
C ARG A 113 12.09 46.39 -6.14
N PRO A 114 11.86 47.67 -6.49
CA PRO A 114 12.40 48.25 -7.71
C PRO A 114 13.87 48.65 -7.53
N GLN A 115 14.66 48.53 -8.60
CA GLN A 115 15.89 49.26 -8.86
C GLN A 115 15.67 50.09 -10.11
#